data_AF-A0A4U2E706-F1
#
_entry.id   AF-A0A4U2E706-F1
#
_cell.length_a   1.000
_cell.length_b   1.000
_cell.length_c   1.000
_cell.angle_alpha   90.00
_cell.angle_beta   90.00
_cell.angle_gamma   90.00
#
_symmetry.space_group_name_H-M   'P 1'
#
loop_
_entity.id
_entity.type
_entity.pdbx_description
1 polymer ?
#
loop_
_entity_poly.entity_id
_entity_poly.type
_entity_poly.pdbx_seq_one_letter_code
_entity_poly.pdbx_strand_id
1 'polypeptide(L)' 'LCNNPHFVKSALSQYTNWDFISMVSKYGIEFEERDHGQLFCVNDHTAKDIVSMLLEECKQAKVEQRYRC' A
#
# COMPACT_ATOMS: atom_id res chain seq x y z
N LEU A 1 -14.56 -14.97 -10.45
CA LEU A 1 -14.08 -15.04 -9.06
C LEU A 1 -13.36 -16.36 -8.86
N CYS A 2 -12.24 -16.37 -8.14
CA CYS A 2 -11.53 -17.62 -7.81
C CYS A 2 -12.33 -18.37 -6.73
N ASN A 3 -12.67 -19.64 -6.98
CA ASN A 3 -13.46 -20.45 -6.05
C ASN A 3 -12.62 -21.14 -4.97
N ASN A 4 -11.29 -21.03 -5.04
CA ASN A 4 -10.39 -21.64 -4.06
C ASN A 4 -10.14 -20.65 -2.89
N PRO A 5 -10.67 -20.90 -1.68
CA PRO A 5 -10.48 -20.02 -0.54
C PRO A 5 -9.02 -19.97 -0.04
N HIS A 6 -8.17 -20.91 -0.46
CA HIS A 6 -6.76 -20.96 -0.08
C HIS A 6 -5.83 -20.24 -1.05
N PHE A 7 -6.36 -19.76 -2.18
CA PHE A 7 -5.56 -19.14 -3.24
C PHE A 7 -4.69 -17.98 -2.73
N VAL A 8 -5.23 -17.15 -1.84
CA VAL A 8 -4.52 -15.95 -1.34
C VAL A 8 -3.49 -16.23 -0.25
N LYS A 9 -3.51 -17.41 0.39
CA LYS A 9 -2.67 -17.71 1.57
C LYS A 9 -1.19 -17.48 1.32
N SER A 10 -0.69 -17.97 0.19
CA SER A 10 0.73 -17.86 -0.17
C SER A 10 1.15 -16.42 -0.48
N ALA A 11 0.27 -15.63 -1.10
CA ALA A 11 0.56 -14.22 -1.38
C ALA A 11 0.62 -13.39 -0.09
N LEU A 12 -0.37 -13.58 0.80
CA LEU A 12 -0.46 -12.87 2.08
C LEU A 12 0.67 -13.26 3.06
N SER A 13 1.27 -14.43 2.92
CA SER A 13 2.45 -14.81 3.71
C SER A 13 3.76 -14.23 3.18
N GLN A 14 3.83 -13.90 1.89
CA GLN A 14 5.03 -13.33 1.26
C GLN A 14 5.06 -11.81 1.34
N TYR A 15 3.89 -11.18 1.38
CA TYR A 15 3.73 -9.75 1.56
C TYR A 15 2.58 -9.49 2.53
N THR A 16 2.95 -9.30 3.80
CA THR A 16 2.04 -9.11 4.91
C THR A 16 1.53 -7.67 4.97
N ASN A 17 0.50 -7.43 5.78
CA ASN A 17 0.04 -6.07 6.08
C ASN A 17 1.16 -5.22 6.74
N TRP A 18 2.03 -5.84 7.55
CA TRP A 18 3.15 -5.16 8.18
C TRP A 18 4.21 -4.68 7.19
N ASP A 19 4.43 -5.42 6.10
CA ASP A 19 5.36 -5.00 5.05
C ASP A 19 4.88 -3.70 4.39
N PHE A 20 3.57 -3.59 4.13
CA PHE A 20 2.98 -2.36 3.60
C PHE A 20 3.01 -1.22 4.62
N ILE A 21 2.64 -1.49 5.88
CA ILE A 21 2.68 -0.48 6.96
C ILE A 21 4.11 0.05 7.14
N SER A 22 5.11 -0.83 7.10
CA SER A 22 6.52 -0.44 7.17
C SER A 22 6.94 0.49 6.02
N MET A 23 6.42 0.25 4.81
CA MET A 23 6.68 1.12 3.66
C MET A 23 6.01 2.50 3.85
N VAL A 24 4.76 2.52 4.32
CA VAL A 24 4.04 3.77 4.63
C VAL A 24 4.80 4.58 5.69
N SER A 25 5.26 3.94 6.77
CA SER A 25 6.08 4.59 7.80
C SER A 25 7.44 5.07 7.28
N LYS A 26 8.09 4.34 6.36
CA LYS A 26 9.37 4.74 5.73
C LYS A 26 9.22 6.05 4.95
N TYR A 27 8.06 6.30 4.36
CA TYR A 27 7.73 7.55 3.67
C TYR A 27 7.23 8.66 4.60
N GLY A 28 7.15 8.40 5.91
CA GLY A 28 6.70 9.37 6.90
C GLY A 28 5.22 9.71 6.80
N ILE A 29 4.40 8.81 6.25
CA ILE A 29 2.95 9.00 6.15
C ILE A 29 2.32 8.55 7.48
N GLU A 30 1.73 9.49 8.20
CA GLU A 30 1.05 9.19 9.46
C GLU A 30 -0.30 8.50 9.23
N PHE A 31 -0.59 7.49 10.03
CA PHE A 31 -1.85 6.75 10.02
C PHE A 31 -2.33 6.46 11.44
N GLU A 32 -3.64 6.30 11.60
CA GLU A 32 -4.28 5.88 12.84
C GLU A 32 -5.04 4.57 12.64
N GLU A 33 -5.19 3.81 13.73
CA GLU A 33 -6.09 2.67 13.80
C GLU A 33 -7.49 3.11 14.25
N ARG A 34 -8.50 2.65 13.53
CA ARG A 34 -9.92 2.80 13.85
C ARG A 34 -10.54 1.45 14.20
N ASP A 35 -11.86 1.40 14.26
CA ASP A 35 -12.60 0.19 14.57
C ASP A 35 -12.17 -1.01 13.69
N HIS A 36 -12.09 -2.18 14.31
CA HIS A 36 -11.78 -3.46 13.66
C HIS A 36 -10.41 -3.51 12.96
N GLY A 37 -9.41 -2.76 13.46
CA GLY A 37 -8.03 -2.82 12.93
C GLY A 37 -7.87 -2.14 11.58
N GLN A 38 -8.77 -1.23 11.22
CA GLN A 38 -8.70 -0.48 9.97
C GLN A 38 -7.75 0.69 10.13
N LEU A 39 -6.76 0.81 9.23
CA LEU A 39 -5.77 1.87 9.24
C LEU A 39 -6.10 2.95 8.21
N PHE A 40 -6.06 4.22 8.61
CA PHE A 40 -6.34 5.37 7.74
C PHE A 40 -5.25 6.44 7.87
N CYS A 41 -4.92 7.12 6.77
CA CYS A 41 -4.07 8.31 6.82
C CYS A 41 -4.72 9.43 7.65
N VAL A 42 -3.92 10.18 8.39
CA VAL A 42 -4.39 11.23 9.31
C VAL A 42 -3.57 12.52 9.21
N ASN A 43 -4.01 13.54 9.94
CA ASN A 43 -3.41 14.87 9.99
C ASN A 43 -3.37 15.50 8.59
N ASP A 44 -2.18 15.88 8.14
CA ASP A 44 -1.99 16.49 6.82
C ASP A 44 -1.86 15.44 5.69
N HIS A 45 -1.94 14.15 6.01
CA HIS A 45 -1.86 13.07 5.03
C HIS A 45 -3.22 12.59 4.56
N THR A 46 -3.27 12.24 3.28
CA THR A 46 -4.46 11.83 2.55
C THR A 46 -4.18 10.56 1.73
N ALA A 47 -5.20 10.05 1.04
CA ALA A 47 -5.01 8.96 0.08
C ALA A 47 -4.03 9.32 -1.05
N LYS A 48 -3.85 10.61 -1.37
CA LYS A 48 -2.89 11.04 -2.41
C LYS A 48 -1.45 10.79 -2.01
N ASP A 49 -1.14 10.75 -0.72
CA ASP A 49 0.20 10.49 -0.23
C ASP A 49 0.59 9.03 -0.47
N ILE A 50 -0.34 8.09 -0.31
CA ILE A 50 -0.15 6.68 -0.69
C ILE A 50 0.12 6.56 -2.19
N VAL A 51 -0.64 7.28 -3.03
CA VAL A 51 -0.41 7.29 -4.49
C VAL A 51 0.97 7.85 -4.80
N SER A 52 1.36 8.96 -4.15
CA SER A 52 2.64 9.62 -4.39
C SER A 52 3.82 8.73 -3.97
N MET A 53 3.70 8.02 -2.85
CA MET A 53 4.65 6.99 -2.40
C MET A 53 4.84 5.91 -3.48
N LEU A 54 3.74 5.32 -3.98
CA LEU A 54 3.82 4.26 -5.00
C LEU A 54 4.44 4.77 -6.31
N LEU A 55 4.14 6.01 -6.71
CA LEU A 55 4.74 6.63 -7.89
C LEU A 55 6.24 6.86 -7.72
N GLU A 56 6.70 7.24 -6.52
CA GLU A 56 8.11 7.42 -6.24
C GLU A 56 8.86 6.07 -6.21
N GLU A 57 8.27 5.01 -5.65
CA GLU A 57 8.84 3.64 -5.73
C GLU A 57 8.97 3.19 -7.20
N CYS A 58 7.96 3.43 -8.05
CA CYS A 58 8.03 3.16 -9.49
C CYS A 58 9.17 3.93 -10.17
N LYS A 59 9.34 5.21 -9.81
CA LYS A 59 10.39 6.07 -10.34
C LYS A 59 11.79 5.61 -9.93
N GLN A 60 11.97 5.18 -8.68
CA GLN A 60 13.22 4.58 -8.19
C GLN A 60 13.57 3.29 -8.95
N ALA A 61 12.56 2.46 -9.23
CA ALA A 61 12.68 1.27 -10.06
C ALA A 61 12.80 1.55 -11.57
N LYS A 62 12.78 2.82 -12.00
CA LYS A 62 12.87 3.28 -13.40
C LYS A 62 11.77 2.68 -14.30
N VAL A 63 10.57 2.52 -13.75
CA VAL A 63 9.40 2.00 -14.48
C VAL A 63 8.82 3.08 -15.38
N GLU A 64 8.53 2.74 -16.64
CA GLU A 64 7.81 3.62 -17.58
C GLU A 64 6.31 3.59 -17.27
N GLN A 65 5.69 4.76 -17.16
CA GLN A 65 4.26 4.90 -16.91
C GLN A 65 3.56 5.42 -18.17
N ARG A 66 2.52 4.72 -18.63
CA ARG A 66 1.70 5.13 -19.78
C ARG A 66 0.25 5.29 -19.37
N TYR A 67 -0.32 6.46 -19.67
CA TYR A 67 -1.71 6.80 -19.36
C TYR A 67 -2.41 7.24 -20.64
N ARG A 68 -3.70 6.90 -20.79
CA ARG A 68 -4.55 7.28 -21.94
C ARG A 68 -3.91 6.88 -23.29
N CYS A 69 -3.51 5.61 -23.38
CA CYS A 69 -3.08 4.98 -24.62
C CYS A 69 -4.30 4.72 -25.52
#